data_AF-A0A845UCP6-F1
#
_entry.id   AF-A0A845UCP6-F1
#
_cell.length_a   1.000
_cell.length_b   1.000
_cell.length_c   1.000
_cell.angle_alpha   90.00
_cell.angle_beta   90.00
_cell.angle_gamma   90.00
#
_symmetry.space_group_name_H-M   'P 1'
#
loop_
_entity.id
_entity.type
_entity.pdbx_description
1 polymer ?
#
loop_
_entity_poly.entity_id
_entity_poly.type
_entity_poly.pdbx_seq_one_letter_code
_entity_poly.pdbx_strand_id
1 'polypeptide(L)'
;MFGVGATAAAYLSGKHLGHSLGLKDLGQFVELCEQLKIGVIKPGENDKGQLHIDVYECVTCSGMKPVGRALCSFEGGLIAGVAEGIFKNKVNVREVTCIGGLGHESCGFDVIVQ
;
A
#
# COMPACT_ATOMS: atom_id res chain seq x y z
N MET A 1 19.63 -5.40 -11.56
CA MET A 1 20.03 -4.78 -10.28
C MET A 1 18.95 -4.86 -9.19
N PHE A 2 18.01 -5.82 -9.20
CA PHE A 2 17.09 -6.01 -8.07
C PHE A 2 16.74 -7.50 -7.92
N GLY A 3 17.40 -8.18 -6.95
CA GLY A 3 17.16 -9.57 -6.57
C GLY A 3 16.14 -9.70 -5.43
N VAL A 4 16.09 -10.84 -4.74
CA VAL A 4 15.10 -11.17 -3.68
C VAL A 4 15.00 -10.09 -2.57
N GLY A 5 16.09 -9.39 -2.27
CA GLY A 5 16.09 -8.30 -1.28
C GLY A 5 15.38 -7.01 -1.72
N ALA A 6 15.06 -6.84 -3.00
CA ALA A 6 14.45 -5.62 -3.53
C ALA A 6 13.01 -5.42 -3.04
N THR A 7 12.25 -6.51 -2.86
CA THR A 7 10.90 -6.49 -2.31
C THR A 7 10.89 -5.94 -0.89
N ALA A 8 11.78 -6.43 -0.04
CA ALA A 8 11.91 -5.96 1.34
C ALA A 8 12.41 -4.50 1.40
N ALA A 9 13.37 -4.14 0.55
CA ALA A 9 13.86 -2.77 0.46
C ALA A 9 12.75 -1.79 0.05
N ALA A 10 11.96 -2.14 -0.98
CA ALA A 10 10.83 -1.32 -1.43
C ALA A 10 9.79 -1.12 -0.32
N TYR A 11 9.45 -2.19 0.41
CA TYR A 11 8.53 -2.11 1.55
C TYR A 11 9.06 -1.20 2.66
N LEU A 12 10.32 -1.36 3.06
CA LEU A 12 10.92 -0.52 4.10
C LEU A 12 11.03 0.95 3.68
N SER A 13 11.38 1.21 2.42
CA SER A 13 11.40 2.56 1.86
C SER A 13 10.02 3.20 1.87
N GLY A 14 8.99 2.48 1.43
CA GLY A 14 7.59 2.93 1.51
C GLY A 14 7.20 3.22 2.95
N LYS A 15 7.51 2.31 3.88
CA LYS A 15 7.19 2.44 5.31
C LYS A 15 7.84 3.66 5.95
N HIS A 16 9.12 3.89 5.71
CA HIS A 16 9.82 5.05 6.23
C HIS A 16 9.27 6.36 5.65
N LEU A 17 8.94 6.37 4.35
CA LEU A 17 8.29 7.52 3.73
C LEU A 17 6.94 7.79 4.39
N GLY A 18 6.07 6.78 4.51
CA GLY A 18 4.74 6.89 5.13
C GLY A 18 4.80 7.46 6.55
N HIS A 19 5.73 6.98 7.36
CA HIS A 19 5.94 7.50 8.71
C HIS A 19 6.44 8.95 8.72
N SER A 20 7.35 9.30 7.79
CA SER A 20 7.95 10.64 7.69
C SER A 20 6.95 11.70 7.21
N LEU A 21 5.89 11.31 6.50
CA LEU A 21 4.82 12.23 6.08
C LEU A 21 4.01 12.77 7.27
N GLY A 22 4.01 12.09 8.42
CA GLY A 22 3.39 12.61 9.65
C GLY A 22 1.88 12.86 9.54
N LEU A 23 1.21 12.14 8.64
CA LEU A 23 -0.23 12.27 8.39
C LEU A 23 -1.03 11.85 9.62
N LYS A 24 -2.13 12.56 9.88
CA LYS A 24 -2.99 12.32 11.05
C LYS A 24 -4.32 11.64 10.68
N ASP A 25 -4.67 11.66 9.41
CA ASP A 25 -5.94 11.17 8.91
C ASP A 25 -5.78 10.45 7.56
N LEU A 26 -6.63 9.45 7.32
CA LEU A 26 -6.62 8.65 6.09
C LEU A 26 -7.05 9.47 4.87
N GLY A 27 -7.91 10.48 5.02
CA GLY A 27 -8.30 11.38 3.94
C GLY A 27 -7.11 12.17 3.40
N GLN A 28 -6.23 12.68 4.28
CA GLN A 28 -5.00 13.37 3.87
C GLN A 28 -4.07 12.45 3.07
N PHE A 29 -4.06 11.15 3.41
CA PHE A 29 -3.28 10.16 2.68
C PHE A 29 -3.83 9.92 1.27
N VAL A 30 -5.15 9.79 1.13
CA VAL A 30 -5.80 9.64 -0.18
C VAL A 30 -5.50 10.85 -1.08
N GLU A 31 -5.70 12.06 -0.58
CA GLU A 31 -5.42 13.30 -1.33
C GLU A 31 -3.96 13.39 -1.77
N LEU A 32 -3.03 13.06 -0.87
CA LEU A 32 -1.60 13.11 -1.17
C LEU A 32 -1.21 12.08 -2.24
N CYS A 33 -1.74 10.85 -2.15
CA CYS A 33 -1.45 9.81 -3.14
C CYS A 33 -1.98 10.17 -4.53
N GLU A 34 -3.13 10.84 -4.61
CA GLU A 34 -3.66 11.36 -5.87
C GLU A 34 -2.79 12.50 -6.42
N GLN A 35 -2.42 13.48 -5.57
CA GLN A 35 -1.56 14.61 -5.94
C GLN A 35 -0.18 14.18 -6.45
N LEU A 36 0.43 13.18 -5.79
CA LEU A 36 1.74 12.64 -6.15
C LEU A 36 1.67 11.58 -7.26
N LYS A 37 0.48 11.26 -7.77
CA LYS A 37 0.24 10.18 -8.76
C LYS A 37 0.82 8.83 -8.32
N ILE A 38 0.73 8.53 -7.03
CA ILE A 38 1.15 7.24 -6.46
C ILE A 38 0.07 6.17 -6.74
N GLY A 39 -1.20 6.59 -6.73
CA GLY A 39 -2.35 5.76 -7.01
C GLY A 39 -3.63 6.40 -6.49
N VAL A 40 -4.77 5.93 -7.00
CA VAL A 40 -6.10 6.33 -6.55
C VAL A 40 -6.56 5.36 -5.47
N ILE A 41 -6.57 5.83 -4.22
CA ILE A 41 -6.82 5.01 -3.04
C ILE A 41 -8.31 5.04 -2.68
N LYS A 42 -8.91 3.86 -2.52
CA LYS A 42 -10.25 3.69 -1.98
C LYS A 42 -10.17 2.87 -0.69
N PRO A 43 -10.25 3.52 0.49
CA PRO A 43 -10.37 2.78 1.73
C PRO A 43 -11.73 2.06 1.77
N GLY A 44 -11.71 0.76 2.09
CA GLY A 44 -12.90 -0.04 2.32
C GLY A 44 -13.46 0.13 3.73
N GLU A 45 -14.49 -0.65 4.05
CA GLU A 45 -15.07 -0.67 5.39
C GLU A 45 -14.12 -1.33 6.39
N ASN A 46 -14.05 -0.76 7.60
CA ASN A 46 -13.27 -1.31 8.71
C ASN A 46 -14.15 -2.31 9.48
N ASP A 47 -13.89 -3.61 9.36
CA ASP A 47 -14.52 -4.62 10.20
C ASP A 47 -13.52 -5.14 11.23
N LYS A 48 -13.81 -4.92 12.52
CA LYS A 48 -13.11 -5.55 13.66
C LYS A 48 -11.57 -5.39 13.67
N GLY A 49 -11.06 -4.24 13.23
CA GLY A 49 -9.62 -3.96 13.23
C GLY A 49 -8.86 -4.47 12.00
N GLN A 50 -9.60 -4.90 10.98
CA GLN A 50 -9.09 -5.17 9.65
C GLN A 50 -9.66 -4.12 8.69
N LEU A 51 -8.76 -3.38 8.04
CA LEU A 51 -9.10 -2.40 7.02
C LEU A 51 -8.61 -2.93 5.68
N HIS A 52 -9.51 -3.08 4.71
CA HIS A 52 -9.14 -3.36 3.33
C HIS A 52 -8.96 -2.04 2.57
N ILE A 53 -7.89 -1.91 1.80
CA ILE A 53 -7.61 -0.72 0.98
C ILE A 53 -7.36 -1.16 -0.45
N ASP A 54 -8.18 -0.65 -1.36
CA ASP A 54 -7.98 -0.81 -2.79
C ASP A 54 -7.20 0.36 -3.36
N VAL A 55 -6.15 0.06 -4.12
CA VAL A 55 -5.37 1.04 -4.87
C VAL A 55 -5.55 0.77 -6.36
N TYR A 56 -6.14 1.75 -7.04
CA TYR A 56 -6.23 1.78 -8.49
C TYR A 56 -5.07 2.60 -9.04
N GLU A 57 -4.63 2.29 -10.27
CA GLU A 57 -3.54 3.01 -10.93
C GLU A 57 -2.24 3.09 -10.08
N CYS A 58 -1.91 2.00 -9.38
CA CYS A 58 -0.65 1.82 -8.62
C CYS A 58 0.58 2.29 -9.43
N VAL A 59 1.44 3.11 -8.84
CA VAL A 59 2.70 3.56 -9.47
C VAL A 59 3.61 2.39 -9.85
N THR A 60 3.58 1.28 -9.09
CA THR A 60 4.46 0.13 -9.34
C THR A 60 3.99 -0.74 -10.51
N CYS A 61 2.69 -0.90 -10.70
CA CYS A 61 2.15 -2.06 -11.44
C CYS A 61 1.10 -1.73 -12.49
N SER A 62 0.62 -0.48 -12.55
CA SER A 62 -0.45 -0.09 -13.44
C SER A 62 0.02 -0.19 -14.90
N GLY A 63 -0.80 -0.80 -15.75
CA GLY A 63 -0.48 -1.03 -17.16
C GLY A 63 0.51 -2.17 -17.43
N MET A 64 0.96 -2.90 -16.41
CA MET A 64 1.79 -4.09 -16.60
C MET A 64 0.95 -5.33 -16.94
N LYS A 65 1.57 -6.29 -17.67
CA LYS A 65 0.98 -7.61 -17.87
C LYS A 65 1.20 -8.49 -16.62
N PRO A 66 0.22 -9.34 -16.23
CA PRO A 66 0.35 -10.24 -15.09
C PRO A 66 1.63 -11.09 -15.15
N VAL A 67 2.37 -11.11 -14.05
CA VAL A 67 3.64 -11.87 -13.93
C VAL A 67 3.55 -13.07 -12.98
N GLY A 68 2.37 -13.32 -12.39
CA GLY A 68 2.10 -14.47 -11.51
C GLY A 68 2.52 -14.28 -10.05
N ARG A 69 2.81 -13.05 -9.61
CA ARG A 69 3.13 -12.73 -8.22
C ARG A 69 2.76 -11.28 -7.87
N ALA A 70 2.48 -11.01 -6.61
CA ALA A 70 2.29 -9.66 -6.08
C ALA A 70 3.56 -8.80 -6.25
N LEU A 71 3.39 -7.49 -6.49
CA LEU A 71 4.49 -6.58 -6.88
C LEU A 71 4.53 -5.29 -6.06
N CYS A 72 3.42 -4.84 -5.47
CA CYS A 72 3.25 -3.50 -4.92
C CYS A 72 3.77 -3.39 -3.48
N SER A 73 4.99 -3.88 -3.26
CA SER A 73 5.60 -3.88 -1.92
C SER A 73 5.88 -2.48 -1.41
N PHE A 74 6.16 -1.53 -2.30
CA PHE A 74 6.34 -0.12 -1.94
C PHE A 74 5.04 0.48 -1.39
N GLU A 75 3.92 0.29 -2.08
CA GLU A 75 2.61 0.78 -1.67
C GLU A 75 2.15 0.12 -0.36
N GLY A 76 2.34 -1.19 -0.21
CA GLY A 76 2.06 -1.88 1.06
C GLY A 76 2.89 -1.33 2.22
N GLY A 77 4.16 -1.01 1.97
CA GLY A 77 5.02 -0.33 2.94
C GLY A 77 4.52 1.07 3.29
N LEU A 78 4.19 1.85 2.28
CA LEU A 78 3.68 3.22 2.43
C LEU A 78 2.42 3.26 3.29
N ILE A 79 1.44 2.39 2.98
CA ILE A 79 0.22 2.22 3.77
C ILE A 79 0.56 1.84 5.21
N ALA A 80 1.49 0.89 5.43
CA ALA A 80 1.89 0.49 6.76
C ALA A 80 2.48 1.66 7.58
N GLY A 81 3.35 2.47 6.98
CA GLY A 81 3.98 3.61 7.65
C GLY A 81 2.97 4.68 8.06
N VAL A 82 2.01 4.98 7.17
CA VAL A 82 0.93 5.93 7.45
C VAL A 82 -0.01 5.38 8.53
N ALA A 83 -0.45 4.13 8.39
CA ALA A 83 -1.36 3.49 9.34
C ALA A 83 -0.75 3.40 10.75
N GLU A 84 0.53 3.03 10.90
CA GLU A 84 1.22 3.06 12.20
C GLU A 84 1.27 4.47 12.80
N GLY A 85 1.48 5.49 11.96
CA GLY A 85 1.47 6.89 12.35
C GLY A 85 0.12 7.38 12.89
N ILE A 86 -0.97 6.93 12.26
CA ILE A 86 -2.36 7.28 12.61
C ILE A 86 -2.83 6.49 13.83
N PHE A 87 -2.73 5.15 13.80
CA PHE A 87 -3.25 4.28 14.86
C PHE A 87 -2.37 4.23 16.11
N LYS A 88 -1.11 4.72 16.03
CA LYS A 88 -0.10 4.64 17.10
C LYS A 88 0.19 3.22 17.59
N ASN A 89 -0.19 2.21 16.82
CA ASN A 89 0.05 0.79 17.04
C ASN A 89 0.83 0.20 15.88
N LYS A 90 1.39 -1.00 16.09
CA LYS A 90 2.01 -1.74 14.99
C LYS A 90 0.95 -2.25 14.04
N VAL A 91 1.25 -2.19 12.75
CA VAL A 91 0.32 -2.59 11.70
C VAL A 91 1.01 -3.57 10.77
N ASN A 92 0.31 -4.65 10.44
CA ASN A 92 0.72 -5.58 9.39
C ASN A 92 -0.08 -5.27 8.13
N VAL A 93 0.61 -5.08 7.00
CA VAL A 93 -0.03 -4.84 5.70
C VAL A 93 0.36 -5.95 4.74
N ARG A 94 -0.64 -6.55 4.10
CA ARG A 94 -0.46 -7.63 3.14
C ARG A 94 -1.19 -7.31 1.83
N GLU A 95 -0.45 -7.38 0.72
CA GLU A 95 -1.04 -7.33 -0.62
C GLU A 95 -1.77 -8.65 -0.91
N VAL A 96 -3.07 -8.56 -1.21
CA VAL A 96 -3.96 -9.71 -1.48
C VAL A 96 -4.37 -9.78 -2.94
N THR A 97 -4.58 -8.64 -3.58
CA THR A 97 -4.86 -8.53 -5.02
C THR A 97 -3.84 -7.59 -5.67
N CYS A 98 -3.62 -7.76 -6.96
CA CYS A 98 -2.63 -6.99 -7.71
C CYS A 98 -2.96 -6.95 -9.20
N ILE A 99 -2.93 -5.76 -9.80
CA ILE A 99 -3.21 -5.53 -11.23
C ILE A 99 -2.10 -6.16 -12.08
N GLY A 100 -0.91 -5.57 -12.07
CA GLY A 100 0.22 -6.02 -12.89
C GLY A 100 0.86 -7.33 -12.41
N GLY A 101 0.61 -7.72 -11.16
CA GLY A 101 1.17 -8.91 -10.57
C GLY A 101 0.35 -10.17 -10.85
N LEU A 102 -0.94 -10.09 -10.53
CA LEU A 102 -1.85 -11.24 -10.52
C LEU A 102 -2.99 -11.12 -11.54
N GLY A 103 -3.19 -9.96 -12.16
CA GLY A 103 -4.24 -9.73 -13.15
C GLY A 103 -5.61 -9.36 -12.56
N HIS A 104 -5.64 -8.81 -11.35
CA HIS A 104 -6.87 -8.31 -10.73
C HIS A 104 -7.22 -6.88 -11.22
N GLU A 105 -8.40 -6.39 -10.84
CA GLU A 105 -8.88 -5.05 -11.19
C GLU A 105 -8.27 -3.93 -10.30
N SER A 106 -7.78 -4.30 -9.11
CA SER A 106 -7.17 -3.40 -8.13
C SER A 106 -5.97 -4.06 -7.44
N CYS A 107 -5.16 -3.22 -6.77
CA CYS A 107 -4.19 -3.67 -5.79
C CYS A 107 -4.75 -3.49 -4.39
N GLY A 108 -5.24 -4.60 -3.83
CA GLY A 108 -5.87 -4.64 -2.53
C GLY A 108 -4.87 -4.97 -1.44
N PHE A 109 -4.97 -4.26 -0.32
CA PHE A 109 -4.12 -4.41 0.85
C PHE A 109 -4.98 -4.62 2.09
N ASP A 110 -4.73 -5.71 2.80
CA ASP A 110 -5.29 -5.95 4.13
C ASP A 110 -4.38 -5.32 5.17
N VAL A 111 -4.96 -4.44 5.98
CA VAL A 111 -4.30 -3.70 7.05
C VAL A 111 -4.82 -4.23 8.38
N ILE A 112 -3.96 -4.91 9.13
CA ILE A 112 -4.29 -5.55 10.40
C ILE A 112 -3.57 -4.79 11.52
N VAL A 113 -4.34 -4.14 12.39
CA VAL A 113 -3.81 -3.45 13.57
C VAL A 113 -3.56 -4.46 14.69
N GLN A 114 -2.38 -4.40 15.32
CA GLN A 114 -1.99 -5.26 16.44
C GLN A 114 -2.28 -4.64 17.79
#